data_AF-A0A1Q3GM91-F1
#
_entry.id   AF-A0A1Q3GM91-F1
#
_cell.length_a   1.000
_cell.length_b   1.000
_cell.length_c   1.000
_cell.angle_alpha   90.00
_cell.angle_beta   90.00
_cell.angle_gamma   90.00
#
_symmetry.space_group_name_H-M   'P 1'
#
loop_
_entity.id
_entity.type
_entity.pdbx_description
1 polymer ?
#
loop_
_entity_poly.entity_id
_entity_poly.type
_entity_poly.pdbx_seq_one_letter_code
_entity_poly.pdbx_strand_id
1 'polypeptide(L)'
;MDIQSKIKWLFISIYVLAIGTELIWAKIHRKQVYHWKDSLANLAIVMGGKIIKPLSIAWAYFLYSSITPYQLMEIEPNGFTLLVAFFLVEFIYYWYHRLSHEIPLLWSIHHTHHSSPWFNFTTAGRLNWLGKFTAPVFYIPLILIGFSPVMITLLLAFSLVYQIFIHTEMVGKLGFLEGLFLNTPSAHRVHHASNEGYLDKNYGGTLIIFDRIFGTYRPEKDHTKYGVTTGFLGHNPLVITFSPLIKFLGKKFNTKH
;
A
#
# COMPACT_ATOMS: atom_id res chain seq x y z
N MET A 1 16.97 -6.46 25.98
CA MET A 1 16.20 -6.39 24.73
C MET A 1 17.15 -6.05 23.59
N ASP A 2 17.21 -6.87 22.56
CA ASP A 2 18.09 -6.66 21.40
C ASP A 2 17.69 -5.42 20.57
N ILE A 3 18.57 -5.01 19.64
CA ILE A 3 18.35 -3.80 18.84
C ILE A 3 17.14 -3.90 17.91
N GLN A 4 16.84 -5.08 17.36
CA GLN A 4 15.69 -5.30 16.49
C GLN A 4 14.39 -5.15 17.28
N SER A 5 14.36 -5.71 18.49
CA SER A 5 13.25 -5.58 19.42
C SER A 5 13.05 -4.11 19.84
N LYS A 6 14.12 -3.35 20.09
CA LYS A 6 14.04 -1.89 20.36
C LYS A 6 13.43 -1.12 19.19
N ILE A 7 13.92 -1.35 17.97
CA ILE A 7 13.40 -0.69 16.76
C ILE A 7 11.91 -1.03 16.55
N LYS A 8 11.54 -2.30 16.73
CA LYS A 8 10.15 -2.75 16.63
C LYS A 8 9.24 -2.03 17.62
N TRP A 9 9.65 -1.94 18.89
CA TRP A 9 8.85 -1.24 19.90
C TRP A 9 8.77 0.25 19.65
N LEU A 10 9.87 0.89 19.22
CA LEU A 10 9.84 2.30 18.81
C LEU A 10 8.81 2.53 17.70
N PHE A 11 8.82 1.70 16.66
CA PHE A 11 7.86 1.82 15.56
C PHE A 11 6.41 1.63 16.03
N ILE A 12 6.15 0.61 16.86
CA ILE A 12 4.81 0.38 17.42
C ILE A 12 4.36 1.60 18.24
N SER A 13 5.24 2.15 19.07
CA SER A 13 4.94 3.35 19.87
C SER A 13 4.61 4.55 18.99
N ILE A 14 5.41 4.83 17.96
CA ILE A 14 5.15 5.93 17.02
C ILE A 14 3.80 5.73 16.32
N TYR A 15 3.50 4.51 15.88
CA TYR A 15 2.24 4.21 15.20
C TYR A 15 1.02 4.36 16.12
N VAL A 16 1.10 3.89 17.36
CA VAL A 16 0.04 4.07 18.37
C VAL A 16 -0.14 5.55 18.71
N LEU A 17 0.95 6.31 18.85
CA LEU A 17 0.90 7.74 19.07
C LEU A 17 0.27 8.48 17.88
N ALA A 18 0.55 8.08 16.64
CA ALA A 18 -0.05 8.65 15.44
C ALA A 18 -1.57 8.42 15.41
N ILE A 19 -2.04 7.20 15.70
CA ILE A 19 -3.47 6.88 15.83
C ILE A 19 -4.13 7.72 16.94
N GLY A 20 -3.51 7.77 18.13
CA GLY A 20 -4.02 8.55 19.26
C GLY A 20 -4.13 10.04 18.93
N THR A 21 -3.14 10.58 18.22
CA THR A 21 -3.14 11.97 17.75
C THR A 21 -4.26 12.23 16.75
N GLU A 22 -4.45 11.34 15.77
CA GLU A 22 -5.53 11.47 14.78
C GLU A 22 -6.93 11.36 15.43
N LEU A 23 -7.10 10.49 16.43
CA LEU A 23 -8.35 10.38 17.19
C LEU A 23 -8.67 11.66 17.98
N ILE A 24 -7.67 12.26 18.63
CA ILE A 24 -7.81 13.55 19.34
C ILE A 24 -8.17 14.65 18.34
N TRP A 25 -7.42 14.74 17.23
CA TRP A 25 -7.67 15.70 16.17
C TRP A 25 -9.09 15.56 15.59
N ALA A 26 -9.53 14.34 15.29
CA ALA A 26 -10.86 14.05 14.76
C ALA A 26 -11.96 14.47 15.73
N LYS A 27 -11.77 14.25 17.03
CA LYS A 27 -12.70 14.70 18.08
C LYS A 27 -12.78 16.22 18.15
N ILE A 28 -11.64 16.91 18.11
CA ILE A 28 -11.58 18.39 18.15
C ILE A 28 -12.30 18.99 16.93
N HIS A 29 -12.08 18.43 15.74
CA HIS A 29 -12.63 18.93 14.47
C HIS A 29 -13.98 18.32 14.10
N ARG A 30 -14.58 17.52 14.99
CA ARG A 30 -15.87 16.83 14.79
C ARG A 30 -15.92 15.99 13.49
N LYS A 31 -14.81 15.34 13.15
CA LYS A 31 -14.69 14.44 12.00
C LYS A 31 -14.92 12.99 12.40
N GLN A 32 -15.59 12.22 11.55
CA GLN A 32 -15.81 10.78 11.76
C GLN A 32 -14.86 9.96 10.87
N VAL A 33 -13.56 10.00 11.18
CA VAL A 33 -12.53 9.29 10.39
C VAL A 33 -12.30 7.85 10.86
N TYR A 34 -12.82 7.48 12.04
CA TYR A 34 -12.73 6.13 12.61
C TYR A 34 -14.12 5.54 12.87
N HIS A 35 -14.24 4.23 12.65
CA HIS A 35 -15.32 3.41 13.16
C HIS A 35 -14.74 2.17 13.83
N TRP A 36 -15.04 1.96 15.11
CA TRP A 36 -14.33 0.97 15.94
C TRP A 36 -14.43 -0.46 15.40
N LYS A 37 -15.56 -0.85 14.79
CA LYS A 37 -15.72 -2.18 14.17
C LYS A 37 -14.83 -2.33 12.93
N ASP A 38 -14.62 -1.25 12.17
CA ASP A 38 -13.75 -1.28 11.00
C ASP A 38 -12.28 -1.29 11.41
N SER A 39 -11.90 -0.51 12.43
CA SER A 39 -10.56 -0.57 13.00
C SER A 39 -10.24 -1.97 13.57
N LEU A 40 -11.21 -2.64 14.20
CA LEU A 40 -11.05 -4.02 14.66
C LEU A 40 -10.93 -5.00 13.48
N ALA A 41 -11.70 -4.80 12.40
CA ALA A 41 -11.57 -5.59 11.18
C ALA A 41 -10.19 -5.42 10.52
N ASN A 42 -9.70 -4.18 10.41
CA ASN A 42 -8.36 -3.86 9.90
C ASN A 42 -7.28 -4.55 10.74
N LEU A 43 -7.39 -4.49 12.07
CA LEU A 43 -6.48 -5.19 12.98
C LEU A 43 -6.52 -6.71 12.78
N ALA A 44 -7.71 -7.30 12.65
CA ALA A 44 -7.88 -8.73 12.41
C ALA A 44 -7.25 -9.15 11.06
N ILE A 45 -7.40 -8.35 10.00
CA ILE A 45 -6.75 -8.57 8.70
C ILE A 45 -5.23 -8.54 8.84
N VAL A 46 -4.67 -7.56 9.57
CA VAL A 46 -3.23 -7.49 9.86
C VAL A 46 -2.75 -8.75 10.61
N MET A 47 -3.51 -9.19 11.62
CA MET A 47 -3.16 -10.38 12.42
C MET A 47 -3.22 -11.65 11.58
N GLY A 48 -4.25 -11.83 10.74
CA GLY A 48 -4.30 -12.93 9.77
C GLY A 48 -3.13 -12.90 8.79
N GLY A 49 -2.76 -11.71 8.31
CA GLY A 49 -1.60 -11.51 7.44
C GLY A 49 -0.27 -11.88 8.10
N LYS A 50 -0.15 -11.80 9.44
CA LYS A 50 1.04 -12.28 10.18
C LYS A 50 1.13 -13.80 10.22
N ILE A 51 -0.01 -14.51 10.25
CA ILE A 51 -0.05 -15.97 10.20
C ILE A 51 0.47 -16.45 8.83
N ILE A 52 0.09 -15.77 7.75
CA ILE A 52 0.52 -16.10 6.38
C ILE A 52 1.96 -15.61 6.08
N LYS A 53 2.50 -14.69 6.88
CA LYS A 53 3.79 -14.03 6.61
C LYS A 53 4.96 -15.01 6.41
N PRO A 54 5.18 -16.05 7.25
CA PRO A 54 6.28 -16.98 7.05
C PRO A 54 6.22 -17.68 5.69
N LEU A 55 5.03 -18.11 5.26
CA LEU A 55 4.82 -18.73 3.95
C LEU A 55 5.12 -17.75 2.81
N SER A 56 4.68 -16.50 2.91
CA SER A 56 5.00 -15.49 1.89
C SER A 56 6.49 -15.14 1.80
N ILE A 57 7.22 -15.18 2.93
CA ILE A 57 8.67 -14.99 2.94
C ILE A 57 9.36 -16.18 2.27
N ALA A 58 8.94 -17.41 2.59
CA ALA A 58 9.47 -18.61 1.94
C ALA A 58 9.22 -18.59 0.42
N TRP A 59 8.03 -18.14 -0.01
CA TRP A 59 7.70 -17.95 -1.42
C TRP A 59 8.62 -16.93 -2.09
N ALA A 60 8.74 -15.72 -1.54
CA ALA A 60 9.61 -14.68 -2.10
C ALA A 60 11.08 -15.13 -2.14
N TYR A 61 11.55 -15.80 -1.08
CA TYR A 61 12.89 -16.36 -1.03
C TYR A 61 13.11 -17.42 -2.11
N PHE A 62 12.19 -18.39 -2.25
CA PHE A 62 12.25 -19.40 -3.30
C PHE A 62 12.28 -18.77 -4.69
N LEU A 63 11.37 -17.82 -4.94
CA LEU A 63 11.30 -17.11 -6.21
C LEU A 63 12.61 -16.38 -6.51
N TYR A 64 13.10 -15.55 -5.60
CA TYR A 64 14.29 -14.75 -5.84
C TYR A 64 15.56 -15.60 -5.93
N SER A 65 15.74 -16.58 -5.05
CA SER A 65 16.91 -17.49 -5.09
C SER A 65 16.94 -18.34 -6.36
N SER A 66 15.78 -18.68 -6.94
CA SER A 66 15.71 -19.38 -8.23
C SER A 66 16.11 -18.49 -9.40
N ILE A 67 16.00 -17.16 -9.26
CA ILE A 67 16.32 -16.18 -10.31
C ILE A 67 17.76 -15.65 -10.18
N THR A 68 18.30 -15.54 -8.96
CA THR A 68 19.65 -15.02 -8.69
C THR A 68 20.76 -15.61 -9.58
N PRO A 69 20.80 -16.92 -9.90
CA PRO A 69 21.83 -17.48 -10.79
C PRO A 69 21.82 -16.92 -12.21
N TYR A 70 20.72 -16.29 -12.64
CA TYR A 70 20.54 -15.70 -13.97
C TYR A 70 20.76 -14.18 -13.99
N GLN A 71 21.43 -13.65 -12.96
CA GLN A 71 21.80 -12.24 -12.89
C GLN A 71 22.72 -11.82 -14.03
N LEU A 72 22.42 -10.66 -14.62
CA LEU A 72 23.20 -10.06 -15.71
C LEU A 72 24.51 -9.44 -15.22
N MET A 73 24.51 -8.88 -14.01
CA MET A 73 25.67 -8.31 -13.34
C MET A 73 25.53 -8.41 -11.83
N GLU A 74 26.64 -8.21 -11.13
CA GLU A 74 26.67 -8.09 -9.67
C GLU A 74 26.63 -6.61 -9.28
N ILE A 75 25.67 -6.22 -8.43
CA ILE A 75 25.51 -4.84 -7.96
C ILE A 75 25.80 -4.77 -6.47
N GLU A 76 26.97 -4.23 -6.15
CA GLU A 76 27.37 -3.97 -4.77
C GLU A 76 26.54 -2.84 -4.13
N PRO A 77 26.06 -3.01 -2.88
CA PRO A 77 25.31 -1.98 -2.19
C PRO A 77 26.23 -0.84 -1.74
N ASN A 78 26.00 0.34 -2.29
CA ASN A 78 26.61 1.60 -1.88
C ASN A 78 25.57 2.73 -2.00
N GLY A 79 25.93 3.95 -1.59
CA GLY A 79 24.98 5.08 -1.59
C GLY A 79 24.33 5.36 -2.95
N PHE A 80 25.09 5.23 -4.04
CA PHE A 80 24.58 5.44 -5.39
C PHE A 80 23.67 4.30 -5.84
N THR A 81 24.10 3.03 -5.67
CA THR A 81 23.28 1.87 -6.08
C THR A 81 22.01 1.75 -5.25
N LEU A 82 22.03 2.11 -3.96
CA LEU A 82 20.84 2.21 -3.11
C LEU A 82 19.87 3.29 -3.59
N LEU A 83 20.38 4.46 -4.01
CA LEU A 83 19.54 5.53 -4.55
C LEU A 83 18.89 5.10 -5.86
N VAL A 84 19.65 4.51 -6.79
CA VAL A 84 19.12 3.96 -8.04
C VAL A 84 18.09 2.87 -7.77
N ALA A 85 18.41 1.92 -6.87
CA ALA A 85 17.51 0.86 -6.47
C ALA A 85 16.21 1.42 -5.87
N PHE A 86 16.26 2.49 -5.08
CA PHE A 86 15.08 3.12 -4.50
C PHE A 86 14.14 3.63 -5.59
N PHE A 87 14.65 4.39 -6.58
CA PHE A 87 13.84 4.85 -7.70
C PHE A 87 13.25 3.71 -8.52
N LEU A 88 14.01 2.63 -8.76
CA LEU A 88 13.55 1.46 -9.49
C LEU A 88 12.50 0.66 -8.71
N VAL A 89 12.65 0.52 -7.39
CA VAL A 89 11.67 -0.13 -6.52
C VAL A 89 10.36 0.64 -6.52
N GLU A 90 10.43 1.98 -6.45
CA GLU A 90 9.26 2.86 -6.53
C GLU A 90 8.60 2.83 -7.91
N PHE A 91 9.39 2.72 -8.99
CA PHE A 91 8.88 2.56 -10.35
C PHE A 91 8.10 1.24 -10.52
N ILE A 92 8.66 0.13 -10.02
CA ILE A 92 7.98 -1.17 -10.04
C ILE A 92 6.75 -1.14 -9.13
N TYR A 93 6.84 -0.50 -7.96
CA TYR A 93 5.69 -0.32 -7.09
C TYR A 93 4.56 0.41 -7.82
N TYR A 94 4.86 1.53 -8.48
CA TYR A 94 3.87 2.29 -9.26
C TYR A 94 3.16 1.40 -10.29
N TRP A 95 3.90 0.60 -11.06
CA TRP A 95 3.30 -0.29 -12.06
C TRP A 95 2.52 -1.43 -11.45
N TYR A 96 3.06 -2.08 -10.41
CA TYR A 96 2.33 -3.11 -9.67
C TYR A 96 1.01 -2.55 -9.13
N HIS A 97 1.05 -1.36 -8.54
CA HIS A 97 -0.12 -0.72 -7.94
C HIS A 97 -1.14 -0.31 -9.00
N ARG A 98 -0.71 0.32 -10.09
CA ARG A 98 -1.56 0.66 -11.23
C ARG A 98 -2.25 -0.58 -11.83
N LEU A 99 -1.49 -1.64 -12.09
CA LEU A 99 -2.04 -2.90 -12.59
C LEU A 99 -2.95 -3.57 -11.55
N SER A 100 -2.73 -3.33 -10.26
CA SER A 100 -3.63 -3.77 -9.19
C SER A 100 -4.96 -3.04 -9.17
N HIS A 101 -5.09 -1.92 -9.87
CA HIS A 101 -6.36 -1.26 -10.11
C HIS A 101 -6.97 -1.63 -11.46
N GLU A 102 -6.14 -1.70 -12.50
CA GLU A 102 -6.62 -1.86 -13.88
C GLU A 102 -6.87 -3.32 -14.30
N ILE A 103 -6.18 -4.31 -13.70
CA ILE A 103 -6.35 -5.73 -14.02
C ILE A 103 -7.38 -6.37 -13.07
N PRO A 104 -8.46 -6.99 -13.57
CA PRO A 104 -9.55 -7.54 -12.74
C PRO A 104 -9.11 -8.51 -11.63
N LEU A 105 -8.17 -9.41 -11.92
CA LEU A 105 -7.65 -10.36 -10.94
C LEU A 105 -6.90 -9.64 -9.83
N LEU A 106 -5.98 -8.72 -10.18
CA LEU A 106 -5.19 -7.98 -9.19
C LEU A 106 -6.08 -7.01 -8.41
N TRP A 107 -7.07 -6.39 -9.05
CA TRP A 107 -8.10 -5.61 -8.37
C TRP A 107 -8.90 -6.42 -7.38
N SER A 108 -9.27 -7.67 -7.69
CA SER A 108 -9.96 -8.53 -6.72
C SER A 108 -9.13 -8.83 -5.46
N ILE A 109 -7.81 -8.65 -5.52
CA ILE A 109 -6.91 -8.75 -4.36
C ILE A 109 -6.77 -7.38 -3.70
N HIS A 110 -6.53 -6.33 -4.48
CA HIS A 110 -6.27 -4.98 -3.98
C HIS A 110 -7.52 -4.26 -3.45
N HIS A 111 -8.71 -4.66 -3.89
CA HIS A 111 -10.02 -4.15 -3.46
C HIS A 111 -10.17 -4.12 -1.94
N THR A 112 -9.64 -5.14 -1.25
CA THR A 112 -9.61 -5.20 0.22
C THR A 112 -9.08 -3.90 0.83
N HIS A 113 -8.02 -3.32 0.27
CA HIS A 113 -7.39 -2.08 0.74
C HIS A 113 -8.31 -0.87 0.64
N HIS A 114 -9.00 -0.72 -0.50
CA HIS A 114 -9.92 0.41 -0.76
C HIS A 114 -11.32 0.21 -0.16
N SER A 115 -11.66 -1.00 0.30
CA SER A 115 -13.03 -1.34 0.70
C SER A 115 -13.55 -0.64 1.97
N SER A 116 -12.69 0.04 2.75
CA SER A 116 -13.13 0.77 3.94
C SER A 116 -13.68 2.15 3.56
N PRO A 117 -14.89 2.53 4.04
CA PRO A 117 -15.40 3.89 3.91
C PRO A 117 -14.77 4.87 4.92
N TRP A 118 -13.88 4.40 5.79
CA TRP A 118 -13.14 5.22 6.75
C TRP A 118 -11.66 5.23 6.39
N PHE A 119 -11.10 6.41 6.14
CA PHE A 119 -9.71 6.58 5.77
C PHE A 119 -8.91 7.15 6.95
N ASN A 120 -8.01 6.33 7.48
CA ASN A 120 -7.21 6.64 8.66
C ASN A 120 -5.99 5.71 8.72
N PHE A 121 -5.13 5.87 9.72
CA PHE A 121 -3.90 5.09 9.83
C PHE A 121 -4.14 3.57 9.86
N THR A 122 -5.26 3.08 10.42
CA THR A 122 -5.55 1.63 10.44
C THR A 122 -5.87 1.06 9.07
N THR A 123 -6.38 1.89 8.15
CA THR A 123 -6.69 1.51 6.76
C THR A 123 -5.44 1.12 5.99
N ALA A 124 -4.27 1.70 6.33
CA ALA A 124 -2.98 1.30 5.75
C ALA A 124 -2.66 -0.19 5.95
N GLY A 125 -3.12 -0.77 7.06
CA GLY A 125 -2.93 -2.19 7.39
C GLY A 125 -3.92 -3.15 6.72
N ARG A 126 -4.95 -2.65 6.03
CA ARG A 126 -6.02 -3.43 5.41
C ARG A 126 -5.57 -4.11 4.11
N LEU A 127 -4.52 -4.92 4.18
CA LEU A 127 -3.89 -5.54 3.01
C LEU A 127 -4.34 -6.99 2.85
N ASN A 128 -4.76 -7.34 1.64
CA ASN A 128 -5.10 -8.72 1.30
C ASN A 128 -3.88 -9.64 1.44
N TRP A 129 -4.10 -10.85 1.97
CA TRP A 129 -3.02 -11.80 2.23
C TRP A 129 -2.40 -12.34 0.94
N LEU A 130 -3.19 -12.45 -0.13
CA LEU A 130 -2.71 -12.92 -1.43
C LEU A 130 -1.79 -11.92 -2.14
N GLY A 131 -1.90 -10.63 -1.80
CA GLY A 131 -1.01 -9.59 -2.32
C GLY A 131 0.47 -9.85 -2.00
N LYS A 132 0.74 -10.59 -0.92
CA LYS A 132 2.11 -11.00 -0.53
C LYS A 132 2.74 -12.02 -1.49
N PHE A 133 1.93 -12.70 -2.31
CA PHE A 133 2.41 -13.69 -3.27
C PHE A 133 2.50 -13.11 -4.68
N THR A 134 1.66 -12.13 -5.01
CA THR A 134 1.68 -11.44 -6.31
C THR A 134 2.79 -10.39 -6.38
N ALA A 135 2.98 -9.57 -5.35
CA ALA A 135 3.94 -8.47 -5.39
C ALA A 135 5.39 -8.90 -5.69
N PRO A 136 5.95 -9.97 -5.10
CA PRO A 136 7.34 -10.37 -5.39
C PRO A 136 7.63 -10.66 -6.86
N VAL A 137 6.63 -11.14 -7.61
CA VAL A 137 6.78 -11.46 -9.04
C VAL A 137 7.15 -10.22 -9.86
N PHE A 138 6.66 -9.04 -9.48
CA PHE A 138 6.94 -7.79 -10.19
C PHE A 138 8.38 -7.30 -10.02
N TYR A 139 9.08 -7.75 -8.97
CA TYR A 139 10.45 -7.33 -8.68
C TYR A 139 11.52 -8.25 -9.31
N ILE A 140 11.12 -9.35 -9.96
CA ILE A 140 12.02 -10.26 -10.70
C ILE A 140 12.97 -9.51 -11.66
N PRO A 141 12.54 -8.48 -12.42
CA PRO A 141 13.45 -7.75 -13.30
C PRO A 141 14.63 -7.12 -12.57
N LEU A 142 14.47 -6.61 -11.35
CA LEU A 142 15.59 -6.04 -10.58
C LEU A 142 16.54 -7.13 -10.11
N ILE A 143 16.01 -8.30 -9.75
CA ILE A 143 16.84 -9.46 -9.43
C ILE A 143 17.68 -9.82 -10.66
N LEU A 144 17.07 -9.98 -11.84
CA LEU A 144 17.78 -10.29 -13.09
C LEU A 144 18.83 -9.24 -13.45
N ILE A 145 18.55 -7.95 -13.23
CA ILE A 145 19.53 -6.88 -13.48
C ILE A 145 20.76 -7.03 -12.57
N GLY A 146 20.61 -7.53 -11.34
CA GLY A 146 21.73 -7.71 -10.41
C GLY A 146 21.50 -7.17 -9.00
N PHE A 147 20.36 -6.52 -8.73
CA PHE A 147 20.06 -6.01 -7.40
C PHE A 147 19.77 -7.16 -6.44
N SER A 148 20.38 -7.13 -5.26
CA SER A 148 20.18 -8.20 -4.28
C SER A 148 18.74 -8.24 -3.76
N PRO A 149 18.19 -9.44 -3.48
CA PRO A 149 16.85 -9.58 -2.91
C PRO A 149 16.66 -8.81 -1.60
N VAL A 150 17.73 -8.74 -0.78
CA VAL A 150 17.73 -8.03 0.50
C VAL A 150 17.57 -6.53 0.29
N MET A 151 18.32 -5.93 -0.63
CA MET A 151 18.23 -4.50 -0.94
C MET A 151 16.82 -4.12 -1.42
N ILE A 152 16.25 -4.87 -2.36
CA ILE A 152 14.88 -4.64 -2.86
C ILE A 152 13.86 -4.74 -1.71
N THR A 153 13.97 -5.78 -0.88
CA THR A 153 13.03 -6.00 0.22
C THR A 153 13.11 -4.89 1.28
N LEU A 154 14.31 -4.40 1.59
CA LEU A 154 14.50 -3.30 2.54
C LEU A 154 13.92 -1.98 2.01
N LEU A 155 14.16 -1.66 0.73
CA LEU A 155 13.64 -0.45 0.10
C LEU A 155 12.11 -0.49 -0.05
N LEU A 156 11.55 -1.65 -0.40
CA LEU A 156 10.11 -1.85 -0.40
C LEU A 156 9.51 -1.71 1.01
N ALA A 157 10.17 -2.26 2.03
CA ALA A 157 9.73 -2.10 3.41
C ALA A 157 9.76 -0.63 3.86
N PHE A 158 10.78 0.13 3.46
CA PHE A 158 10.85 1.57 3.69
C PHE A 158 9.67 2.29 3.02
N SER A 159 9.36 1.97 1.76
CA SER A 159 8.22 2.54 1.04
C SER A 159 6.88 2.24 1.73
N LEU A 160 6.66 1.00 2.16
CA LEU A 160 5.43 0.62 2.87
C LEU A 160 5.32 1.31 4.23
N VAL A 161 6.42 1.55 4.94
CA VAL A 161 6.44 2.32 6.18
C VAL A 161 6.06 3.77 5.92
N TYR A 162 6.63 4.40 4.88
CA TYR A 162 6.24 5.74 4.47
C TYR A 162 4.74 5.82 4.18
N GLN A 163 4.22 4.84 3.44
CA GLN A 163 2.83 4.80 3.03
C GLN A 163 1.86 4.74 4.21
N ILE A 164 2.23 4.15 5.35
CA ILE A 164 1.39 4.22 6.56
C ILE A 164 1.09 5.67 6.94
N PHE A 165 2.09 6.56 6.89
CA PHE A 165 1.95 7.93 7.39
C PHE A 165 1.18 8.87 6.44
N ILE A 166 0.94 8.46 5.21
CA ILE A 166 0.08 9.21 4.27
C ILE A 166 -1.39 8.75 4.31
N HIS A 167 -1.72 7.71 5.08
CA HIS A 167 -3.10 7.29 5.33
C HIS A 167 -3.73 8.11 6.45
N THR A 168 -4.03 9.37 6.19
CA THR A 168 -4.66 10.25 7.18
C THR A 168 -5.44 11.39 6.53
N GLU A 169 -6.52 11.80 7.18
CA GLU A 169 -7.22 13.06 6.88
C GLU A 169 -6.68 14.24 7.68
N MET A 170 -5.85 14.00 8.70
CA MET A 170 -5.36 15.01 9.64
C MET A 170 -4.45 16.04 8.97
N VAL A 171 -3.66 15.61 7.98
CA VAL A 171 -2.74 16.48 7.25
C VAL A 171 -3.44 16.99 5.99
N GLY A 172 -3.60 18.31 5.90
CA GLY A 172 -4.16 18.97 4.72
C GLY A 172 -3.23 18.89 3.49
N LYS A 173 -3.31 19.91 2.63
CA LYS A 173 -2.39 20.03 1.48
C LYS A 173 -1.07 20.62 1.92
N LEU A 174 0.04 20.11 1.39
CA LEU A 174 1.40 20.55 1.67
C LEU A 174 1.89 21.65 0.69
N GLY A 175 0.97 22.36 0.05
CA GLY A 175 1.27 23.48 -0.83
C GLY A 175 2.08 23.06 -2.06
N PHE A 176 3.24 23.69 -2.28
CA PHE A 176 4.08 23.45 -3.47
C PHE A 176 4.66 22.03 -3.54
N LEU A 177 4.62 21.27 -2.45
CA LEU A 177 5.06 19.87 -2.42
C LEU A 177 4.04 18.92 -3.08
N GLU A 178 2.80 19.36 -3.28
CA GLU A 178 1.72 18.53 -3.82
C GLU A 178 1.99 18.07 -5.26
N GLY A 179 2.12 16.76 -5.42
CA GLY A 179 2.38 16.16 -6.72
C GLY A 179 3.74 16.51 -7.31
N LEU A 180 4.73 16.93 -6.52
CA LEU A 180 6.05 17.24 -7.03
C LEU A 180 6.96 16.00 -7.09
N PHE A 181 7.38 15.51 -5.92
CA PHE A 181 8.26 14.34 -5.80
C PHE A 181 7.68 13.24 -4.91
N LEU A 182 7.18 13.60 -3.73
CA LEU A 182 6.64 12.66 -2.75
C LEU A 182 5.12 12.52 -2.85
N ASN A 183 4.61 11.33 -2.58
CA ASN A 183 3.18 11.10 -2.39
C ASN A 183 2.76 11.73 -1.06
N THR A 184 1.78 12.63 -1.09
CA THR A 184 1.31 13.35 0.08
C THR A 184 0.05 12.70 0.65
N PRO A 185 -0.34 13.00 1.90
CA PRO A 185 -1.65 12.59 2.40
C PRO A 185 -2.80 13.05 1.50
N SER A 186 -2.70 14.22 0.87
CA SER A 186 -3.70 14.74 -0.07
C SER A 186 -3.79 13.92 -1.36
N ALA A 187 -2.66 13.61 -1.99
CA ALA A 187 -2.64 12.77 -3.19
C ALA A 187 -3.12 11.34 -2.87
N HIS A 188 -2.75 10.80 -1.71
CA HIS A 188 -3.18 9.46 -1.29
C HIS A 188 -4.66 9.39 -0.91
N ARG A 189 -5.25 10.46 -0.37
CA ARG A 189 -6.72 10.55 -0.20
C ARG A 189 -7.46 10.45 -1.53
N VAL A 190 -6.97 11.12 -2.58
CA VAL A 190 -7.54 11.02 -3.93
C VAL A 190 -7.43 9.59 -4.46
N HIS A 191 -6.29 8.95 -4.24
CA HIS A 191 -6.10 7.55 -4.62
C HIS A 191 -7.13 6.60 -3.96
N HIS A 192 -7.42 6.82 -2.68
CA HIS A 192 -8.43 6.03 -1.95
C HIS A 192 -9.88 6.44 -2.21
N ALA A 193 -10.11 7.49 -3.00
CA ALA A 193 -11.43 8.01 -3.22
C ALA A 193 -12.20 7.26 -4.32
N SER A 194 -13.51 7.15 -4.11
CA SER A 194 -14.49 6.57 -5.02
C SER A 194 -15.29 7.64 -5.78
N ASN A 195 -14.90 8.91 -5.67
CA ASN A 195 -15.51 10.00 -6.43
C ASN A 195 -15.28 9.81 -7.94
N GLU A 196 -16.26 10.22 -8.74
CA GLU A 196 -16.06 10.39 -10.17
C GLU A 196 -14.91 11.39 -10.42
N GLY A 197 -13.96 11.00 -11.28
CA GLY A 197 -12.75 11.79 -11.57
C GLY A 197 -11.55 11.56 -10.64
N TYR A 198 -11.72 10.84 -9.53
CA TYR A 198 -10.62 10.38 -8.66
C TYR A 198 -10.28 8.90 -8.82
N LEU A 199 -11.18 8.13 -9.43
CA LEU A 199 -10.92 6.75 -9.80
C LEU A 199 -9.65 6.65 -10.65
N ASP A 200 -8.84 5.64 -10.36
CA ASP A 200 -7.65 5.31 -11.15
C ASP A 200 -6.64 6.47 -11.23
N LYS A 201 -6.30 7.03 -10.07
CA LYS A 201 -5.33 8.12 -9.91
C LYS A 201 -4.33 7.85 -8.78
N ASN A 202 -3.18 8.50 -8.88
CA ASN A 202 -2.16 8.61 -7.82
C ASN A 202 -1.68 7.25 -7.26
N TYR A 203 -1.10 6.41 -8.12
CA TYR A 203 -0.62 5.07 -7.77
C TYR A 203 0.75 5.04 -7.05
N GLY A 204 1.47 6.15 -6.99
CA GLY A 204 2.78 6.24 -6.35
C GLY A 204 2.76 5.80 -4.88
N GLY A 205 3.81 5.08 -4.45
CA GLY A 205 3.95 4.66 -3.05
C GLY A 205 4.52 5.79 -2.20
N THR A 206 5.84 5.96 -2.26
CA THR A 206 6.56 7.11 -1.69
C THR A 206 6.72 8.21 -2.72
N LEU A 207 6.96 7.86 -3.99
CA LEU A 207 7.18 8.82 -5.07
C LEU A 207 5.93 9.01 -5.94
N ILE A 208 5.46 10.26 -6.06
CA ILE A 208 4.35 10.65 -6.94
C ILE A 208 4.81 11.01 -8.36
N ILE A 209 6.12 11.08 -8.59
CA ILE A 209 6.69 11.50 -9.88
C ILE A 209 6.25 10.60 -11.04
N PHE A 210 6.07 9.29 -10.79
CA PHE A 210 5.61 8.37 -11.82
C PHE A 210 4.19 8.66 -12.26
N ASP A 211 3.31 9.11 -11.36
CA ASP A 211 1.98 9.58 -11.74
C ASP A 211 2.00 10.81 -12.63
N ARG A 212 3.01 11.68 -12.47
CA ARG A 212 3.23 12.82 -13.37
C ARG A 212 3.71 12.34 -14.74
N ILE A 213 4.72 11.47 -14.77
CA ILE A 213 5.31 10.95 -16.01
C ILE A 213 4.27 10.20 -16.84
N PHE A 214 3.42 9.40 -16.20
CA PHE A 214 2.44 8.55 -16.88
C PHE A 214 1.03 9.14 -16.92
N GLY A 215 0.84 10.39 -16.49
CA GLY A 215 -0.42 11.12 -16.64
C GLY A 215 -1.57 10.64 -15.74
N THR A 216 -1.28 9.99 -14.61
CA THR A 216 -2.27 9.49 -13.64
C THR A 216 -2.40 10.39 -12.42
N TYR A 217 -1.60 11.46 -12.31
CA TYR A 217 -1.69 12.40 -11.20
C TYR A 217 -3.00 13.20 -11.21
N ARG A 218 -3.67 13.27 -10.07
CA ARG A 218 -4.84 14.11 -9.83
C ARG A 218 -4.72 14.82 -8.47
N PRO A 219 -4.77 16.16 -8.44
CA PRO A 219 -4.79 16.89 -7.17
C PRO A 219 -6.16 16.75 -6.48
N GLU A 220 -6.16 16.75 -5.15
CA GLU A 220 -7.38 16.84 -4.35
C GLU A 220 -8.00 18.24 -4.54
N LYS A 221 -9.19 18.33 -5.11
CA LYS A 221 -9.97 19.56 -5.31
C LYS A 221 -11.31 19.52 -4.58
N ASP A 222 -12.03 18.42 -4.79
CA ASP A 222 -13.33 18.09 -4.21
C ASP A 222 -13.19 17.20 -2.96
N HIS A 223 -14.24 17.17 -2.14
CA HIS A 223 -14.32 16.30 -0.98
C HIS A 223 -14.25 14.81 -1.36
N THR A 224 -13.39 14.07 -0.69
CA THR A 224 -13.15 12.65 -0.93
C THR A 224 -14.18 11.77 -0.25
N LYS A 225 -14.78 10.86 -1.01
CA LYS A 225 -15.65 9.78 -0.53
C LYS A 225 -14.88 8.47 -0.62
N TYR A 226 -14.61 7.83 0.52
CA TYR A 226 -13.86 6.58 0.55
C TYR A 226 -14.76 5.35 0.40
N GLY A 227 -14.10 4.20 0.22
CA GLY A 227 -14.74 2.93 -0.06
C GLY A 227 -14.63 2.58 -1.54
N VAL A 228 -15.42 1.59 -1.94
CA VAL A 228 -15.53 1.09 -3.31
C VAL A 228 -16.98 1.32 -3.79
N THR A 229 -17.18 1.59 -5.06
CA THR A 229 -18.50 1.79 -5.66
C THR A 229 -19.34 0.52 -5.69
N THR A 230 -18.71 -0.65 -5.57
CA THR A 230 -19.40 -1.94 -5.38
C THR A 230 -20.09 -2.07 -4.03
N GLY A 231 -19.94 -1.08 -3.14
CA GLY A 231 -20.58 -1.02 -1.82
C GLY A 231 -19.74 -1.62 -0.68
N PHE A 232 -20.17 -1.32 0.54
CA PHE A 232 -19.49 -1.72 1.76
C PHE A 232 -19.66 -3.22 2.06
N LEU A 233 -18.55 -3.91 2.32
CA LEU A 233 -18.52 -5.36 2.56
C LEU A 233 -18.80 -5.76 4.03
N GLY A 234 -18.97 -4.79 4.92
CA GLY A 234 -19.12 -5.03 6.36
C GLY A 234 -17.78 -5.13 7.09
N HIS A 235 -17.79 -5.80 8.25
CA HIS A 235 -16.66 -5.84 9.20
C HIS A 235 -16.05 -7.23 9.38
N ASN A 236 -16.50 -8.24 8.62
CA ASN A 236 -15.96 -9.59 8.73
C ASN A 236 -14.63 -9.66 7.94
N PRO A 237 -13.48 -9.92 8.59
CA PRO A 237 -12.17 -9.89 7.93
C PRO A 237 -12.03 -10.91 6.80
N LEU A 238 -12.68 -12.07 6.90
CA LEU A 238 -12.67 -13.10 5.86
C LEU A 238 -13.51 -12.67 4.65
N VAL A 239 -14.67 -12.05 4.87
CA VAL A 239 -15.50 -11.52 3.79
C VAL A 239 -14.77 -10.40 3.05
N ILE A 240 -14.17 -9.46 3.79
CA ILE A 240 -13.39 -8.36 3.23
C ILE A 240 -12.20 -8.87 2.39
N THR A 241 -11.53 -9.93 2.86
CA THR A 241 -10.33 -10.48 2.20
C THR A 241 -10.66 -11.34 0.99
N PHE A 242 -11.71 -12.17 1.05
CA PHE A 242 -11.92 -13.21 0.02
C PHE A 242 -13.13 -12.97 -0.88
N SER A 243 -14.14 -12.20 -0.46
CA SER A 243 -15.35 -12.00 -1.27
C SER A 243 -15.08 -11.41 -2.66
N PRO A 244 -14.20 -10.40 -2.83
CA PRO A 244 -13.90 -9.87 -4.16
C PRO A 244 -13.32 -10.92 -5.12
N LEU A 245 -12.33 -11.69 -4.65
CA LEU A 245 -11.73 -12.79 -5.45
C LEU A 245 -12.74 -13.90 -5.78
N ILE A 246 -13.58 -14.30 -4.81
CA ILE A 246 -14.63 -15.31 -5.05
C ILE A 246 -15.61 -14.82 -6.12
N LYS A 247 -16.02 -13.54 -6.06
CA LYS A 247 -16.87 -12.93 -7.10
C LYS A 247 -16.17 -12.92 -8.45
N PHE A 248 -14.86 -12.66 -8.49
CA PHE A 248 -14.07 -12.64 -9.73
C PHE A 248 -14.04 -14.03 -10.38
N LEU A 249 -13.68 -15.06 -9.60
CA LEU A 249 -13.67 -16.45 -10.07
C LEU A 249 -15.05 -16.93 -10.51
N GLY A 250 -16.12 -16.45 -9.85
CA GLY A 250 -17.51 -16.70 -10.24
C GLY A 250 -18.03 -15.85 -11.40
N LYS A 251 -17.20 -15.04 -12.06
CA LYS A 251 -17.57 -14.10 -13.15
C LYS A 251 -18.67 -13.08 -12.78
N LYS A 252 -18.76 -12.73 -11.49
CA LYS A 252 -19.72 -11.76 -10.92
C LYS A 252 -19.03 -10.49 -10.41
N PHE A 253 -17.78 -10.27 -10.78
CA PHE A 253 -16.99 -9.12 -10.32
C PHE A 253 -16.97 -8.06 -11.42
N ASN A 254 -17.68 -6.97 -11.17
CA ASN A 254 -17.61 -5.81 -12.02
C ASN A 254 -16.34 -5.04 -11.66
N THR A 255 -15.56 -4.67 -12.66
CA THR A 255 -14.15 -4.25 -12.50
C THR A 255 -13.99 -2.78 -12.17
N LYS A 256 -15.07 -1.99 -12.26
CA LYS A 256 -15.00 -0.56 -12.01
C LYS A 256 -15.09 -0.26 -10.52
N HIS A 257 -14.09 0.51 -10.07
CA HIS A 257 -13.94 1.06 -8.73
C HIS A 257 -15.19 1.69 -8.21
#